data_AF-A0A8S3JCL3-F1
#
_entry.id   AF-A0A8S3JCL3-F1
#
_cell.length_a   1.000
_cell.length_b   1.000
_cell.length_c   1.000
_cell.angle_alpha   90.00
_cell.angle_beta   90.00
_cell.angle_gamma   90.00
#
_symmetry.space_group_name_H-M   'P 1'
#
loop_
_entity.id
_entity.type
_entity.pdbx_description
1 polymer ?
#
loop_
_entity_poly.entity_id
_entity_poly.type
_entity_poly.pdbx_seq_one_letter_code
_entity_poly.pdbx_strand_id
1 'polypeptide(L)' 'MALNYGTLIRAASKLPEQRTPTEINDFIVPWLKQSLKKKQGIFQKISDDVIYDICKTIMIERRPAWDVVIRQNDRGDT' A
#
# COMPACT_ATOMS: atom_id res chain seq x y z
N MET A 1 8.66 16.26 6.81
CA MET A 1 7.59 15.60 7.59
C MET A 1 7.96 14.14 7.79
N ALA A 2 8.17 13.72 9.04
CA ALA A 2 8.38 12.30 9.33
C ALA A 2 7.04 11.57 9.14
N LEU A 3 7.00 10.54 8.31
CA LEU A 3 5.83 9.68 8.13
C LEU A 3 5.49 9.05 9.48
N ASN A 4 4.32 9.39 10.05
CA ASN A 4 3.82 8.70 11.24
C ASN A 4 3.35 7.30 10.84
N TYR A 5 4.25 6.33 11.01
CA TYR A 5 4.02 4.94 10.65
C TYR A 5 2.82 4.31 11.38
N GLY A 6 2.51 4.75 12.60
CA GLY A 6 1.34 4.27 13.35
C GLY A 6 0.03 4.68 12.67
N THR A 7 -0.07 5.94 12.24
CA THR A 7 -1.24 6.45 11.51
C THR A 7 -1.38 5.81 10.14
N LEU A 8 -0.28 5.63 9.41
CA LEU A 8 -0.27 4.93 8.13
C LEU A 8 -0.84 3.52 8.26
N ILE A 9 -0.34 2.73 9.22
CA ILE A 9 -0.79 1.33 9.39
C ILE A 9 -2.27 1.31 9.74
N ARG A 10 -2.73 2.18 10.64
CA ARG A 10 -4.15 2.26 10.99
C ARG A 10 -5.02 2.60 9.78
N ALA A 11 -4.60 3.54 8.94
CA ALA A 11 -5.30 3.91 7.72
C ALA A 11 -5.31 2.78 6.69
N ALA A 12 -4.17 2.12 6.46
CA ALA A 12 -4.01 1.06 5.47
C ALA A 12 -4.59 -0.30 5.90
N SER A 13 -4.89 -0.48 7.20
CA SER A 13 -5.63 -1.64 7.71
C SER A 13 -7.15 -1.50 7.57
N LYS A 14 -7.67 -0.30 7.24
CA LYS A 14 -9.09 -0.14 6.89
C LYS A 14 -9.36 -0.70 5.50
N LEU A 15 -10.59 -1.15 5.28
CA LEU A 15 -11.08 -1.42 3.92
C LEU A 15 -11.01 -0.14 3.06
N PRO A 16 -10.69 -0.23 1.76
CA PRO A 16 -10.61 0.90 0.83
C PRO A 16 -11.74 1.92 0.97
N GLU A 17 -12.98 1.45 1.03
CA GLU A 17 -14.21 2.25 1.10
C GLU A 17 -14.41 2.96 2.45
N GLN A 18 -13.67 2.58 3.49
CA GLN A 18 -13.76 3.17 4.83
C GLN A 18 -12.72 4.26 5.09
N ARG A 19 -11.88 4.57 4.11
CA ARG A 19 -10.78 5.52 4.25
C ARG A 19 -11.26 6.93 3.96
N THR A 20 -10.78 7.87 4.78
CA THR A 20 -11.00 9.29 4.51
C THR A 20 -10.03 9.81 3.45
N PRO A 21 -10.38 10.90 2.73
CA PRO A 21 -9.45 11.54 1.79
C PRO A 21 -8.12 11.96 2.43
N THR A 22 -8.17 12.43 3.68
CA THR A 22 -6.98 12.78 4.47
C THR A 22 -6.09 11.55 4.71
N GLU A 23 -6.69 10.40 5.04
CA GLU A 23 -5.93 9.17 5.26
C GLU A 23 -5.16 8.73 4.00
N ILE A 24 -5.80 8.86 2.85
CA ILE A 24 -5.22 8.52 1.55
C ILE A 24 -4.12 9.51 1.17
N ASN A 25 -4.43 10.81 1.18
CA ASN A 25 -3.54 11.85 0.66
C ASN A 25 -2.33 12.14 1.55
N ASP A 26 -2.50 12.08 2.87
CA ASP A 26 -1.45 12.54 3.80
C ASP A 26 -0.58 11.38 4.30
N PHE A 27 -1.06 10.14 4.24
CA PHE A 27 -0.32 8.97 4.74
C PHE A 27 -0.05 7.93 3.65
N ILE A 28 -1.09 7.41 2.97
CA ILE A 28 -0.92 6.28 2.04
C ILE A 28 -0.16 6.70 0.78
N VAL A 29 -0.58 7.76 0.10
CA VAL A 29 0.05 8.25 -1.14
C VAL A 29 1.52 8.62 -0.93
N PRO A 30 1.89 9.41 0.10
CA PRO A 30 3.29 9.77 0.31
C PRO A 30 4.16 8.56 0.68
N TRP A 31 3.63 7.62 1.47
CA TRP A 31 4.32 6.39 1.81
C TRP A 31 4.54 5.50 0.59
N LEU A 32 3.51 5.31 -0.25
CA LEU A 32 3.64 4.49 -1.45
C LEU A 32 4.63 5.15 -2.41
N LYS A 33 4.47 6.43 -2.73
CA LYS A 33 5.42 7.16 -3.58
C LYS A 33 6.86 7.07 -3.07
N GLN A 34 7.09 7.18 -1.76
CA GLN A 34 8.44 7.01 -1.19
C GLN A 34 8.95 5.57 -1.33
N SER A 35 8.11 4.57 -1.07
CA SER A 35 8.46 3.16 -1.17
C SER A 35 8.75 2.75 -2.61
N LEU A 36 7.96 3.24 -3.56
CA LEU A 36 8.12 3.02 -4.99
C LEU A 36 9.38 3.71 -5.54
N LYS A 37 9.67 4.94 -5.12
CA LYS A 37 10.92 5.63 -5.49
C LYS A 37 12.17 4.87 -5.05
N LYS A 38 12.12 4.20 -3.88
CA LYS A 38 13.21 3.37 -3.38
C LYS A 38 13.33 2.05 -4.13
N LYS A 39 12.21 1.48 -4.62
CA LYS A 39 12.19 0.24 -5.40
C LYS A 39 12.28 0.56 -6.89
N GLN A 40 13.50 0.73 -7.39
CA GLN A 40 13.76 0.85 -8.83
C GLN A 40 13.13 -0.35 -9.57
N GLY A 41 12.25 -0.10 -10.54
CA GLY A 41 11.52 -1.17 -11.24
C GLY A 41 10.21 -0.71 -11.86
N ILE A 42 9.22 -1.60 -11.89
CA ILE A 42 7.93 -1.48 -12.60
C ILE A 42 7.16 -0.19 -12.29
N PHE A 43 7.38 0.40 -11.11
CA PHE A 43 6.65 1.55 -10.63
C PHE A 43 7.12 2.90 -11.18
N GLN A 44 8.29 2.96 -11.82
CA GLN A 44 8.77 4.20 -12.47
C GLN A 44 7.98 4.56 -13.73
N LYS A 45 7.28 3.58 -14.33
CA LYS A 45 6.49 3.76 -15.56
C LYS A 45 5.00 3.99 -15.29
N ILE A 46 4.58 4.01 -14.02
CA ILE A 46 3.18 4.18 -13.65
C ILE A 46 2.91 5.69 -13.46
N SER A 47 1.83 6.18 -14.07
CA SER A 47 1.44 7.59 -13.91
C SER A 47 0.97 7.88 -12.48
N ASP A 48 1.06 9.14 -12.08
CA ASP A 48 0.63 9.58 -10.75
C ASP A 48 -0.87 9.30 -10.49
N ASP A 49 -1.72 9.37 -11.52
CA ASP A 49 -3.15 9.05 -11.42
C ASP A 49 -3.36 7.56 -11.13
N VAL A 50 -2.63 6.67 -11.80
CA VAL A 50 -2.71 5.22 -11.54
C VAL A 50 -2.15 4.88 -10.16
N ILE A 51 -1.07 5.56 -9.72
CA ILE A 51 -0.57 5.44 -8.35
C ILE A 51 -1.65 5.84 -7.34
N TYR A 52 -2.38 6.92 -7.63
CA TYR A 52 -3.47 7.38 -6.77
C TYR A 52 -4.61 6.36 -6.68
N ASP A 53 -4.99 5.74 -7.79
CA ASP A 53 -6.00 4.68 -7.79
C ASP A 53 -5.53 3.42 -7.04
N ILE A 54 -4.26 3.03 -7.19
CA ILE A 54 -3.66 1.95 -6.38
C ILE A 54 -3.69 2.30 -4.88
N CYS A 55 -3.44 3.56 -4.50
CA CYS A 55 -3.47 3.98 -3.09
C CYS A 55 -4.85 3.85 -2.46
N LYS A 56 -5.92 3.99 -3.24
CA LYS A 56 -7.28 3.79 -2.74
C LYS A 56 -7.53 2.33 -2.39
N THR A 57 -7.00 1.39 -3.17
CA THR A 57 -7.31 -0.05 -3.07
C THR A 57 -6.33 -0.86 -2.21
N ILE A 58 -5.08 -0.40 -2.07
CA ILE A 58 -4.02 -1.18 -1.41
C ILE A 58 -4.35 -1.45 0.07
N MET A 59 -4.13 -2.68 0.56
CA MET A 59 -4.23 -3.01 1.97
C MET A 59 -2.87 -3.45 2.52
N ILE A 60 -2.59 -3.09 3.77
CA ILE A 60 -1.40 -3.57 4.47
C ILE A 60 -1.83 -4.67 5.44
N GLU A 61 -1.38 -5.89 5.16
CA GLU A 61 -1.52 -7.03 6.05
C GLU A 61 -0.29 -7.21 6.92
N ARG A 62 -0.51 -7.42 8.22
CA ARG A 62 0.54 -7.87 9.13
C ARG A 62 0.44 -9.37 9.28
N ARG A 63 1.52 -10.06 8.96
CA ARG A 63 1.62 -11.52 9.07
C ARG A 63 2.74 -11.91 10.03
N PRO A 64 2.58 -12.99 10.81
CA PRO A 64 3.66 -13.51 11.64
C PRO A 64 4.79 -14.06 10.76
N ALA A 65 6.00 -14.12 11.31
CA ALA A 65 7.19 -14.47 10.53
C ALA A 65 7.16 -15.89 9.95
N TRP A 66 6.40 -16.80 10.55
CA TRP A 66 6.22 -18.17 10.10
C TRP A 66 5.06 -18.36 9.12
N ASP A 67 4.35 -17.29 8.75
CA ASP A 67 3.23 -17.38 7.82
C ASP A 67 3.73 -17.58 6.39
N VAL A 68 3.10 -18.53 5.68
CA VAL A 68 3.39 -18.76 4.26
C VAL A 68 2.44 -17.86 3.47
N VAL A 69 2.98 -16.81 2.84
CA VAL A 69 2.17 -15.81 2.11
C VAL A 69 1.49 -16.41 0.88
N ILE A 70 2.23 -17.20 0.11
CA ILE A 70 1.76 -17.95 -1.06
C ILE A 70 2.52 -19.27 -1.13
N ARG A 71 1.89 -20.35 -1.61
CA ARG A 71 2.59 -21.59 -1.94
C ARG A 71 2.84 -21.70 -3.43
N GLN A 72 3.87 -22.45 -3.77
CA GLN A 72 4.14 -22.78 -5.17
C GLN A 72 2.94 -23.55 -5.74
N ASN A 73 2.53 -23.16 -6.95
CA ASN A 73 1.36 -23.69 -7.66
C ASN A 73 -0.01 -23.31 -7.08
N ASP A 74 -0.07 -22.44 -6.07
CA ASP A 74 -1.33 -21.81 -5.70
C ASP A 74 -1.83 -20.98 -6.89
N ARG A 75 -3.13 -21.08 -7.16
CA ARG A 75 -3.79 -20.13 -8.06
C ARG A 75 -3.77 -18.77 -7.37
N GLY A 76 -3.30 -17.73 -8.07
CA GLY A 76 -3.30 -16.37 -7.53
C GLY A 76 -4.72 -15.91 -7.17
N ASP A 77 -4.83 -15.15 -6.09
CA ASP A 77 -6.07 -14.51 -5.68
C ASP A 77 -6.48 -13.49 -6.75
N THR A 78 -7.62 -13.73 -7.40
CA THR A 78 -8.25 -12.82 -8.38
C THR A 78 -9.13 -11.80 -7.70
#